data_AF-A0A7J9RYB3-F1
#
_entry.id   AF-A0A7J9RYB3-F1
#
_cell.length_a   1.000
_cell.length_b   1.000
_cell.length_c   1.000
_cell.angle_alpha   90.00
_cell.angle_beta   90.00
_cell.angle_gamma   90.00
#
_symmetry.space_group_name_H-M   'P 1'
#
loop_
_entity.id
_entity.type
_entity.pdbx_description
1 polymer ?
#
loop_
_entity_poly.entity_id
_entity_poly.type
_entity_poly.pdbx_seq_one_letter_code
_entity_poly.pdbx_strand_id
1 'polypeptide(L)'
;MEELIKKTEEKRIDVEDLILSALSKADPQAGIRTRLELAKKYLSEAEEYLSKGDIVQSSEKAYKVAEELVKALAEKFNLPKYQQAIREGRWYTYSLTNAVAKLSLKLGD
;
A
#
# COMPACT_ATOMS: atom_id res chain seq x y z
N MET A 1 -13.92 -9.82 -17.24
CA MET A 1 -12.94 -9.19 -16.32
C MET A 1 -12.91 -7.67 -16.54
N GLU A 2 -12.85 -7.19 -17.78
CA GLU A 2 -12.82 -5.75 -18.12
C GLU A 2 -13.99 -4.93 -17.55
N GLU A 3 -15.23 -5.41 -17.67
CA GLU A 3 -16.39 -4.66 -17.14
C GLU A 3 -16.37 -4.58 -15.60
N LEU A 4 -15.78 -5.57 -14.94
CA LEU A 4 -15.59 -5.52 -13.49
C LEU A 4 -14.57 -4.44 -13.14
N ILE A 5 -13.41 -4.44 -13.82
CA ILE A 5 -12.33 -3.45 -13.61
C ILE A 5 -12.85 -2.03 -13.81
N LYS A 6 -13.56 -1.77 -14.92
CA LYS A 6 -14.17 -0.48 -15.21
C LYS A 6 -15.13 -0.02 -14.12
N LYS A 7 -16.01 -0.92 -13.63
CA LYS A 7 -16.94 -0.60 -12.52
C LYS A 7 -16.21 -0.31 -11.21
N THR A 8 -15.07 -0.96 -10.94
CA THR A 8 -14.22 -0.65 -9.78
C THR A 8 -13.56 0.72 -9.90
N GLU A 9 -13.03 1.07 -11.07
CA GLU A 9 -12.43 2.38 -11.34
C GLU A 9 -13.44 3.53 -11.20
N GLU A 10 -14.64 3.38 -11.77
CA GLU A 10 -15.74 4.34 -11.64
C GLU A 10 -16.12 4.59 -10.18
N LYS A 11 -16.01 3.55 -9.34
CA LYS A 11 -16.28 3.60 -7.90
C LYS A 11 -15.06 3.97 -7.06
N ARG A 12 -13.91 4.24 -7.69
CA ARG A 12 -12.62 4.54 -7.03
C ARG A 12 -12.21 3.45 -6.03
N ILE A 13 -12.45 2.20 -6.39
CA ILE A 13 -12.06 1.04 -5.60
C ILE A 13 -10.67 0.62 -6.06
N ASP A 14 -9.73 0.62 -5.12
CA ASP A 14 -8.40 0.05 -5.32
C ASP A 14 -8.48 -1.48 -5.23
N VAL A 15 -8.41 -2.14 -6.39
CA VAL A 15 -8.53 -3.60 -6.49
C VAL A 15 -7.32 -4.30 -5.88
N GLU A 16 -6.11 -3.75 -6.05
CA GLU A 16 -4.89 -4.35 -5.48
C GLU A 16 -4.94 -4.31 -3.95
N ASP A 17 -5.30 -3.17 -3.37
CA ASP A 17 -5.39 -3.02 -1.91
C ASP A 17 -6.55 -3.85 -1.32
N LEU A 18 -7.64 -4.05 -2.07
CA LEU A 18 -8.74 -4.94 -1.67
C LEU A 18 -8.27 -6.41 -1.61
N ILE A 19 -7.55 -6.88 -2.63
CA ILE A 19 -6.99 -8.23 -2.66
C ILE A 19 -5.98 -8.42 -1.52
N LEU A 20 -5.09 -7.45 -1.31
CA LEU A 20 -4.13 -7.48 -0.21
C LEU A 20 -4.82 -7.49 1.15
N SER A 21 -5.89 -6.70 1.33
CA SER A 21 -6.67 -6.69 2.57
C SER A 21 -7.34 -8.04 2.81
N ALA A 22 -7.83 -8.71 1.77
CA ALA A 22 -8.37 -10.06 1.88
C ALA A 22 -7.27 -11.09 2.21
N LEU A 23 -6.07 -10.97 1.62
CA LEU A 23 -4.93 -11.82 1.92
C LEU A 23 -4.47 -11.66 3.38
N SER A 24 -4.30 -10.42 3.84
CA SER A 24 -3.92 -10.10 5.23
C SER A 24 -4.94 -10.60 6.26
N LYS A 25 -6.24 -10.64 5.92
CA LYS A 25 -7.27 -11.24 6.79
C LYS A 25 -7.06 -12.75 6.98
N ALA A 26 -6.63 -13.44 5.93
CA ALA A 26 -6.44 -14.89 5.94
C ALA A 26 -5.08 -15.27 6.54
N ASP A 27 -4.01 -14.59 6.15
CA ASP A 27 -2.65 -14.74 6.66
C ASP A 27 -1.94 -13.37 6.69
N PRO A 28 -1.84 -12.72 7.87
CA PRO A 28 -1.14 -11.44 8.01
C PRO A 28 0.33 -11.50 7.55
N GLN A 29 1.01 -12.65 7.71
CA GLN A 29 2.40 -12.78 7.29
C GLN A 29 2.52 -12.85 5.77
N ALA A 30 1.56 -13.50 5.09
CA ALA A 30 1.48 -13.43 3.63
C ALA A 30 1.21 -12.00 3.16
N GLY A 31 0.28 -11.29 3.80
CA GLY A 31 0.00 -9.88 3.53
C GLY A 31 1.26 -9.01 3.56
N ILE A 32 2.01 -9.06 4.66
CA ILE A 32 3.27 -8.31 4.82
C ILE A 32 4.27 -8.67 3.71
N ARG A 33 4.48 -9.98 3.44
CA ARG A 33 5.43 -10.42 2.41
C ARG A 33 5.03 -9.92 1.02
N THR A 34 3.75 -10.00 0.67
CA THR A 34 3.26 -9.55 -0.63
C THR A 34 3.41 -8.04 -0.79
N ARG A 35 3.13 -7.24 0.25
CA ARG A 35 3.38 -5.78 0.23
C ARG A 35 4.85 -5.45 0.02
N LEU A 36 5.77 -6.20 0.63
CA LEU A 36 7.21 -6.02 0.42
C LEU A 36 7.64 -6.34 -1.02
N GLU A 37 7.09 -7.40 -1.63
CA GLU A 37 7.39 -7.72 -3.03
C GLU A 37 6.82 -6.67 -3.99
N LEU A 38 5.62 -6.14 -3.73
CA LEU A 38 5.08 -5.01 -4.48
C LEU A 38 5.93 -3.76 -4.34
N ALA A 39 6.39 -3.43 -3.13
CA ALA A 39 7.28 -2.30 -2.90
C ALA A 39 8.59 -2.43 -3.69
N LYS A 40 9.20 -3.63 -3.76
CA LYS A 40 10.38 -3.88 -4.60
C LYS A 40 10.07 -3.68 -6.08
N LYS A 41 8.95 -4.23 -6.56
CA LYS A 41 8.51 -4.06 -7.95
C LYS A 41 8.32 -2.58 -8.30
N TYR A 42 7.64 -1.82 -7.44
CA TYR A 42 7.41 -0.39 -7.64
C TYR A 42 8.71 0.42 -7.58
N LEU A 43 9.69 0.02 -6.77
CA LEU A 43 10.99 0.66 -6.76
C LEU A 43 11.71 0.47 -8.10
N SER A 44 11.74 -0.76 -8.62
CA SER A 44 12.33 -1.03 -9.94
C SER A 44 11.62 -0.26 -11.06
N GLU A 45 10.29 -0.18 -11.04
CA GLU A 45 9.53 0.64 -11.99
C GLU A 45 9.85 2.14 -11.83
N ALA A 46 9.97 2.64 -10.60
CA ALA A 46 10.31 4.04 -10.34
C ALA A 46 11.69 4.41 -10.90
N GLU A 47 12.68 3.53 -10.73
CA GLU A 47 14.03 3.69 -11.27
C GLU A 47 14.03 3.63 -12.81
N GLU A 48 13.23 2.73 -13.40
CA GLU A 48 13.08 2.64 -14.84
C GLU A 48 12.47 3.91 -15.44
N TYR A 49 11.36 4.42 -14.88
CA TYR A 49 10.77 5.68 -15.33
C TYR A 49 11.73 6.87 -15.16
N LEU A 50 12.47 6.91 -14.06
CA LEU A 50 13.47 7.94 -13.82
C LEU A 50 14.56 7.92 -14.89
N SER A 51 15.05 6.73 -15.24
CA SER A 51 16.07 6.56 -16.28
C SER A 51 15.63 7.05 -17.66
N LYS A 52 14.31 7.01 -17.93
CA LYS A 52 13.69 7.49 -19.17
C LYS A 52 13.33 8.98 -19.13
N GLY A 53 13.57 9.66 -18.01
CA GLY A 53 13.21 11.07 -17.80
C GLY A 53 11.73 11.31 -17.48
N ASP A 54 10.94 10.26 -17.24
CA ASP A 54 9.53 10.38 -16.84
C ASP A 54 9.43 10.57 -15.32
N ILE A 55 9.63 11.81 -14.89
CA ILE A 55 9.66 12.18 -13.47
C ILE A 55 8.28 12.00 -12.82
N VAL A 56 7.19 12.18 -13.57
CA VAL A 56 5.82 12.05 -13.05
C VAL A 56 5.53 10.60 -12.68
N GLN A 57 5.78 9.67 -13.59
CA GLN A 57 5.57 8.24 -13.32
C GLN A 57 6.54 7.70 -12.28
N SER A 58 7.80 8.13 -12.33
CA SER A 58 8.79 7.78 -11.30
C SER A 58 8.33 8.20 -9.90
N SER A 59 7.83 9.44 -9.76
CA SER A 59 7.33 9.95 -8.47
C SER A 59 6.09 9.21 -7.99
N GLU A 60 5.15 8.85 -8.87
CA GLU A 60 3.99 8.04 -8.53
C GLU A 60 4.40 6.67 -7.97
N LYS A 61 5.36 6.01 -8.63
CA LYS A 61 5.86 4.70 -8.20
C LYS A 61 6.63 4.80 -6.88
N ALA A 62 7.48 5.81 -6.71
CA ALA A 62 8.16 6.06 -5.44
C ALA A 62 7.18 6.29 -4.27
N TYR A 63 6.06 6.98 -4.50
CA TYR A 63 5.00 7.12 -3.51
C TYR A 63 4.37 5.76 -3.17
N LYS A 64 4.07 4.91 -4.16
CA LYS A 64 3.53 3.56 -3.94
C LYS A 64 4.49 2.67 -3.15
N VAL A 65 5.80 2.80 -3.35
CA VAL A 65 6.82 2.13 -2.51
C VAL A 65 6.64 2.54 -1.04
N ALA A 66 6.63 3.85 -0.76
CA ALA A 66 6.49 4.35 0.60
C ALA A 66 5.16 3.94 1.24
N GLU A 67 4.06 4.00 0.48
CA GLU A 67 2.73 3.58 0.92
C GLU A 67 2.72 2.11 1.35
N GLU A 68 3.21 1.20 0.51
CA GLU A 68 3.20 -0.23 0.82
C GLU A 68 4.11 -0.59 2.00
N LEU A 69 5.25 0.08 2.15
CA LEU A 69 6.11 -0.08 3.32
C LEU A 69 5.44 0.39 4.62
N VAL A 70 4.75 1.53 4.59
CA VAL A 70 4.00 2.03 5.75
C VAL A 70 2.88 1.06 6.13
N LYS A 71 2.12 0.55 5.16
CA LYS A 71 1.05 -0.43 5.40
C LYS A 71 1.60 -1.74 5.97
N ALA A 72 2.70 -2.26 5.42
CA ALA A 72 3.37 -3.45 5.91
C ALA A 72 3.91 -3.29 7.35
N LEU A 73 4.48 -2.13 7.68
CA LEU A 73 4.92 -1.82 9.04
C LEU A 73 3.74 -1.66 9.99
N ALA A 74 2.67 -0.99 9.57
CA ALA A 74 1.45 -0.85 10.37
C ALA A 74 0.82 -2.21 10.69
N GLU A 75 0.86 -3.15 9.75
CA GLU A 75 0.45 -4.54 9.94
C GLU A 75 1.40 -5.28 10.90
N LYS A 76 2.71 -5.22 10.68
CA LYS A 76 3.73 -5.84 11.53
C LYS A 76 3.61 -5.41 13.00
N PHE A 77 3.33 -4.13 13.24
CA PHE A 77 3.17 -3.57 14.58
C PHE A 77 1.72 -3.54 15.06
N ASN A 78 0.80 -4.15 14.29
CA ASN A 78 -0.61 -4.28 14.60
C ASN A 78 -1.27 -2.96 15.03
N LEU A 79 -1.04 -1.89 14.26
CA LEU A 79 -1.57 -0.57 14.60
C LEU A 79 -3.10 -0.52 14.48
N PRO A 80 -3.80 0.30 15.28
CA PRO A 80 -5.27 0.42 15.20
C PRO A 80 -5.79 0.79 13.80
N LYS A 81 -5.00 1.53 13.01
CA LYS A 81 -5.38 1.91 11.64
C LYS A 81 -5.26 0.78 10.64
N TYR A 82 -4.32 -0.15 10.84
CA TYR A 82 -4.29 -1.39 10.07
C TYR A 82 -5.55 -2.22 10.37
N GLN A 83 -5.90 -2.40 11.64
CA GLN A 83 -7.11 -3.13 12.03
C GLN A 83 -8.40 -2.48 11.48
N GLN A 84 -8.45 -1.15 11.42
CA GLN A 84 -9.53 -0.42 10.78
C GLN A 84 -9.57 -0.70 9.27
N ALA A 85 -8.44 -0.59 8.57
CA ALA A 85 -8.34 -0.82 7.14
C ALA A 85 -8.75 -2.25 6.76
N ILE A 86 -8.34 -3.24 7.56
CA ILE A 86 -8.77 -4.63 7.41
C ILE A 86 -10.30 -4.73 7.52
N ARG A 87 -10.91 -4.21 8.59
CA ARG A 87 -12.37 -4.29 8.76
C ARG A 87 -13.13 -3.61 7.61
N GLU A 88 -12.66 -2.46 7.15
CA GLU A 88 -13.29 -1.69 6.09
C GLU A 88 -12.93 -2.17 4.67
N GLY A 89 -11.92 -3.04 4.54
CA GLY A 89 -11.45 -3.56 3.26
C GLY A 89 -10.74 -2.53 2.38
N ARG A 90 -10.30 -1.41 2.97
CA ARG A 90 -9.62 -0.31 2.25
C ARG A 90 -8.80 0.55 3.21
N TRP A 91 -7.72 1.12 2.71
CA TRP A 91 -7.05 2.24 3.35
C TRP A 91 -7.70 3.59 2.99
N TYR A 92 -7.52 4.56 3.86
CA TYR A 92 -7.86 5.97 3.61
C TYR A 92 -6.59 6.79 3.75
N THR A 93 -6.52 7.92 3.06
CA THR A 93 -5.37 8.83 3.14
C THR A 93 -5.04 9.22 4.58
N TYR A 94 -6.06 9.53 5.40
CA TYR A 94 -5.86 9.87 6.81
C TYR A 94 -5.35 8.67 7.65
N SER A 95 -5.66 7.44 7.25
CA SER A 95 -5.16 6.24 7.92
C SER A 95 -3.67 6.08 7.72
N LEU A 96 -3.16 6.38 6.53
CA LEU A 96 -1.73 6.39 6.23
C LEU A 96 -1.00 7.44 7.06
N THR A 97 -1.47 8.69 7.05
CA THR A 97 -0.84 9.77 7.85
C THR A 97 -0.78 9.41 9.34
N ASN A 98 -1.84 8.81 9.88
CA ASN A 98 -1.86 8.37 11.27
C ASN A 98 -0.89 7.21 11.53
N ALA A 99 -0.79 6.25 10.59
CA ALA A 99 0.16 5.15 10.68
C ALA A 99 1.60 5.67 10.68
N VAL A 100 1.95 6.57 9.75
CA VAL A 100 3.27 7.22 9.69
C VAL A 100 3.60 7.87 11.03
N ALA A 101 2.72 8.73 11.57
CA ALA A 101 2.98 9.42 12.84
C ALA A 101 3.26 8.44 13.99
N LYS A 102 2.47 7.35 14.09
CA LYS A 102 2.68 6.33 15.12
C LYS A 102 3.94 5.51 14.93
N LEU A 103 4.28 5.19 13.68
CA LEU A 103 5.51 4.46 13.35
C LEU A 103 6.73 5.34 13.62
N SER A 104 6.70 6.62 13.28
CA SER A 104 7.77 7.57 13.59
C SER A 104 7.99 7.71 15.10
N LEU A 105 6.94 7.79 15.91
CA LEU A 105 7.09 7.80 17.38
C LEU A 105 7.67 6.50 17.95
N LYS A 106 7.51 5.38 17.23
CA LYS A 106 7.92 4.05 17.70
C LYS A 106 9.30 3.64 17.20
N LEU A 107 9.69 4.09 16.01
CA LEU A 107 10.86 3.62 15.25
C LEU A 107 11.81 4.75 14.85
N GLY A 108 11.35 6.01 14.93
CA GLY A 108 12.21 7.16 14.74
C GLY A 108 13.02 7.39 16.01
N ASP A 109 14.30 7.66 15.83
CA ASP A 109 15.21 8.09 16.90
C ASP A 109 14.84 9.49 17.44
#